data_AF-A0A5E6S413-F1
#
_entry.id   AF-A0A5E6S413-F1
#
_cell.length_a   1.000
_cell.length_b   1.000
_cell.length_c   1.000
_cell.angle_alpha   90.00
_cell.angle_beta   90.00
_cell.angle_gamma   90.00
#
_symmetry.space_group_name_H-M   'P 1'
#
loop_
_entity.id
_entity.type
_entity.pdbx_description
1 polymer ?
#
loop_
_entity_poly.entity_id
_entity_poly.type
_entity_poly.pdbx_seq_one_letter_code
_entity_poly.pdbx_strand_id
1 'polypeptide(L)'
;MMGQLSSGQDRLFYSFNLEDHIPANHLLRSIDRCLDLSDLRHYLADFYSPIGRPSIDPELMIRMLIVGYCYGIRSERRLCEGPLNLAYRWFCRLSLEDEVPNHSTFSKNRHGRFRDSDLFRWLFNEVLRRCMDAGLVKGEGFAVDASIIKADASRQRGVPGDEPVNRSVVRVCHRHCSATKIHEGLVSREVDLSHAQLLLVDPFAVCGSSAHTDLCGG
;
A
#
# COMPACT_ATOMS: atom_id res chain seq x y z
N MET A 1 -17.80 -45.62 12.00
CA MET A 1 -19.02 -45.76 11.17
C MET A 1 -19.00 -44.67 10.11
N MET A 2 -19.10 -45.03 8.83
CA MET A 2 -19.17 -44.06 7.73
C MET A 2 -20.63 -43.59 7.61
N GLY A 3 -20.91 -42.36 8.05
CA GLY A 3 -22.23 -41.75 7.89
C GLY A 3 -22.41 -41.20 6.48
N GLN A 4 -23.37 -41.74 5.73
CA GLN A 4 -23.88 -41.07 4.54
C GLN A 4 -24.79 -39.93 4.98
N LEU A 5 -24.38 -38.68 4.72
CA LEU A 5 -25.27 -37.54 4.84
C LEU A 5 -26.25 -37.59 3.67
N SER A 6 -27.49 -37.94 3.98
CA SER A 6 -28.62 -37.82 3.07
C SER A 6 -28.76 -36.34 2.73
N SER A 7 -28.44 -35.94 1.50
CA SER A 7 -28.69 -34.58 0.99
C SER A 7 -30.20 -34.38 0.92
N GLY A 8 -30.77 -33.89 2.01
CA GLY A 8 -32.17 -33.52 2.11
C GLY A 8 -32.44 -32.32 1.21
N GLN A 9 -33.38 -32.52 0.28
CA GLN A 9 -34.21 -31.54 -0.42
C GLN A 9 -33.65 -30.11 -0.51
N ASP A 10 -33.31 -29.69 -1.73
CA ASP A 10 -32.94 -28.31 -2.07
C ASP A 10 -33.87 -27.30 -1.40
N ARG A 11 -33.33 -26.55 -0.43
CA ARG A 11 -34.04 -25.45 0.22
C ARG A 11 -34.22 -24.36 -0.83
N LEU A 12 -35.46 -24.12 -1.24
CA LEU A 12 -35.86 -23.10 -2.24
C LEU A 12 -35.42 -21.66 -1.89
N PHE A 13 -34.87 -21.42 -0.70
CA PHE A 13 -34.23 -20.17 -0.30
C PHE A 13 -32.86 -20.48 0.32
N TYR A 14 -31.79 -20.27 -0.44
CA TYR A 14 -30.42 -20.29 0.08
C TYR A 14 -30.09 -18.90 0.63
N SER A 15 -30.29 -18.68 1.93
CA SER A 15 -29.77 -17.50 2.61
C SER A 15 -28.32 -17.75 3.01
N PHE A 16 -27.38 -17.09 2.34
CA PHE A 16 -25.96 -17.14 2.70
C PHE A 16 -25.55 -15.85 3.38
N ASN A 17 -25.00 -15.96 4.58
CA ASN A 17 -24.48 -14.82 5.32
C ASN A 17 -22.98 -14.98 5.53
N LEU A 18 -22.19 -14.08 4.91
CA LEU A 18 -20.74 -14.08 5.04
C LEU A 18 -20.28 -13.92 6.50
N GLU A 19 -21.06 -13.20 7.32
CA GLU A 19 -20.75 -12.94 8.72
C GLU A 19 -20.63 -14.23 9.54
N ASP A 20 -21.52 -15.18 9.31
CA ASP A 20 -21.64 -16.42 10.10
C ASP A 20 -20.51 -17.41 9.76
N HIS A 21 -19.87 -17.24 8.60
CA HIS A 21 -18.82 -18.14 8.12
C HIS A 21 -17.41 -17.72 8.53
N ILE A 22 -17.24 -16.56 9.19
CA ILE A 22 -15.93 -16.04 9.58
C ILE A 22 -15.78 -16.10 11.10
N PRO A 23 -14.84 -16.91 11.63
CA PRO A 23 -14.62 -17.05 13.05
C PRO A 23 -14.45 -15.69 13.75
N ALA A 24 -15.02 -15.54 14.94
CA ALA A 24 -14.95 -14.29 15.71
C ALA A 24 -13.49 -13.86 16.04
N ASN A 25 -12.58 -14.82 16.16
CA ASN A 25 -11.15 -14.60 16.44
C ASN A 25 -10.30 -14.36 15.18
N HIS A 26 -10.92 -14.17 14.01
CA HIS A 26 -10.19 -13.97 12.76
C HIS A 26 -9.48 -12.60 12.72
N LEU A 27 -8.23 -12.56 12.24
CA LEU A 27 -7.40 -11.35 12.20
C LEU A 27 -8.11 -10.17 11.53
N LEU A 28 -8.75 -10.39 10.38
CA LEU A 28 -9.46 -9.34 9.64
C LEU A 28 -10.61 -8.70 10.44
N ARG A 29 -11.23 -9.42 11.38
CA ARG A 29 -12.24 -8.82 12.28
C ARG A 29 -11.62 -7.86 13.27
N SER A 30 -10.45 -8.21 13.81
CA SER A 30 -9.70 -7.32 14.69
C SER A 30 -9.25 -6.05 13.96
N ILE A 31 -8.81 -6.20 12.70
CA ILE A 31 -8.43 -5.05 11.87
C ILE A 31 -9.65 -4.19 11.54
N ASP A 32 -10.76 -4.79 11.11
CA ASP A 32 -11.98 -4.06 10.73
C ASP A 32 -12.55 -3.22 11.87
N ARG A 33 -12.44 -3.68 13.13
CA ARG A 33 -12.85 -2.89 14.31
C ARG A 33 -12.05 -1.60 14.53
N CYS A 34 -10.79 -1.58 14.08
CA CYS A 34 -9.91 -0.42 14.24
C CYS A 34 -9.79 0.41 12.95
N LEU A 35 -10.20 -0.17 11.82
CA LEU A 35 -10.11 0.44 10.50
C LEU A 35 -11.37 1.24 10.21
N ASP A 36 -11.28 2.55 10.43
CA ASP A 36 -12.28 3.49 9.95
C ASP A 36 -11.71 4.31 8.77
N LEU A 37 -12.44 4.28 7.65
CA LEU A 37 -12.10 4.89 6.37
C LEU A 37 -13.21 5.86 5.90
N SER A 38 -14.08 6.31 6.80
CA SER A 38 -15.23 7.18 6.48
C SER A 38 -14.82 8.47 5.77
N ASP A 39 -13.73 9.11 6.21
CA ASP A 39 -13.21 10.36 5.64
C ASP A 39 -12.52 10.19 4.28
N LEU A 40 -12.20 8.94 3.88
CA LEU A 40 -11.42 8.65 2.68
C LEU A 40 -12.07 9.18 1.40
N ARG A 41 -13.39 9.00 1.29
CA ARG A 41 -14.14 9.45 0.12
C ARG A 41 -14.18 10.97 0.02
N HIS A 42 -14.29 11.65 1.15
CA HIS A 42 -14.27 13.11 1.20
C HIS A 42 -12.89 13.65 0.80
N TYR A 43 -11.82 13.05 1.36
CA TYR A 43 -10.44 13.41 1.03
C TYR A 43 -10.12 13.27 -0.48
N LEU A 44 -10.68 12.25 -1.13
CA LEU A 44 -10.43 11.98 -2.54
C LEU A 44 -11.40 12.69 -3.50
N ALA A 45 -12.41 13.42 -3.01
CA ALA A 45 -13.50 13.94 -3.84
C ALA A 45 -13.00 14.77 -5.05
N ASP A 46 -12.02 15.65 -4.84
CA ASP A 46 -11.47 16.52 -5.88
C ASP A 46 -10.64 15.77 -6.95
N PHE A 47 -10.22 14.54 -6.65
CA PHE A 47 -9.43 13.69 -7.56
C PHE A 47 -10.31 12.78 -8.43
N TYR A 48 -11.63 12.82 -8.23
CA TYR A 48 -12.59 12.04 -8.98
C TYR A 48 -13.46 12.94 -9.85
N SER A 49 -13.62 12.56 -11.12
CA SER A 49 -14.50 13.27 -12.04
C SER A 49 -15.97 13.04 -11.66
N PRO A 50 -16.82 14.08 -11.66
CA PRO A 50 -18.26 13.92 -11.48
C PRO A 50 -18.95 13.26 -12.69
N ILE A 51 -18.26 13.18 -13.83
CA ILE A 51 -18.78 12.67 -15.10
C ILE A 51 -17.95 11.47 -15.57
N GLY A 52 -18.61 10.40 -16.01
CA GLY A 52 -17.99 9.24 -16.65
C GLY A 52 -18.42 7.91 -16.05
N ARG A 53 -17.70 6.84 -16.39
CA ARG A 53 -17.89 5.52 -15.78
C ARG A 53 -17.52 5.61 -14.28
N PRO A 54 -18.35 5.09 -13.37
CA PRO A 54 -18.02 5.07 -11.95
C PRO A 54 -16.71 4.32 -11.75
N SER A 55 -15.78 4.98 -11.06
CA SER A 55 -14.52 4.37 -10.66
C SER A 55 -14.75 3.43 -9.48
N ILE A 56 -13.83 2.50 -9.27
CA ILE A 56 -13.86 1.58 -8.13
C ILE A 56 -13.78 2.39 -6.83
N ASP A 57 -14.53 1.95 -5.82
CA ASP A 57 -14.54 2.58 -4.50
C ASP A 57 -13.14 2.59 -3.89
N PRO A 58 -12.60 3.76 -3.49
CA PRO A 58 -11.29 3.82 -2.85
C PRO A 58 -11.22 3.01 -1.54
N GLU A 59 -12.32 2.90 -0.80
CA GLU A 59 -12.34 2.12 0.45
C GLU A 59 -12.08 0.64 0.19
N LEU A 60 -12.76 0.07 -0.81
CA LEU A 60 -12.55 -1.29 -1.29
C LEU A 60 -11.08 -1.52 -1.68
N MET A 61 -10.48 -0.58 -2.41
CA MET A 61 -9.09 -0.70 -2.83
C MET A 61 -8.11 -0.73 -1.65
N ILE A 62 -8.29 0.16 -0.67
CA ILE A 62 -7.45 0.19 0.53
C ILE A 62 -7.61 -1.10 1.34
N ARG A 63 -8.84 -1.59 1.52
CA ARG A 63 -9.12 -2.87 2.20
C ARG A 63 -8.44 -4.05 1.50
N MET A 64 -8.51 -4.12 0.18
CA MET A 64 -7.82 -5.15 -0.59
C MET A 64 -6.30 -5.07 -0.40
N LEU A 65 -5.71 -3.87 -0.41
CA LEU A 65 -4.27 -3.70 -0.17
C LEU A 65 -3.87 -4.16 1.24
N ILE A 66 -4.67 -3.84 2.27
CA ILE A 66 -4.42 -4.29 3.65
C ILE A 66 -4.41 -5.82 3.72
N VAL A 67 -5.36 -6.50 3.08
CA VAL A 67 -5.36 -7.98 2.98
C VAL A 67 -4.06 -8.46 2.35
N GLY A 68 -3.63 -7.84 1.25
CA GLY A 68 -2.37 -8.17 0.59
C GLY A 68 -1.18 -8.10 1.54
N TYR A 69 -1.09 -7.02 2.32
CA TYR A 69 -0.04 -6.83 3.32
C TYR A 69 -0.11 -7.85 4.46
N CYS A 70 -1.28 -8.08 5.05
CA CYS A 70 -1.44 -8.98 6.20
C CYS A 70 -1.07 -10.44 5.87
N TYR A 71 -1.37 -10.89 4.65
CA TYR A 71 -1.09 -12.27 4.22
C TYR A 71 0.18 -12.39 3.37
N GLY A 72 0.98 -11.33 3.27
CA GLY A 72 2.23 -11.33 2.50
C GLY A 72 2.04 -11.54 1.00
N ILE A 73 0.84 -11.29 0.47
CA ILE A 73 0.57 -11.37 -0.96
C ILE A 73 1.20 -10.14 -1.59
N ARG A 74 2.28 -10.39 -2.34
CA ARG A 74 2.91 -9.35 -3.15
C ARG A 74 2.02 -9.17 -4.38
N SER A 75 2.23 -9.86 -5.49
CA SER A 75 1.43 -9.72 -6.73
C SER A 75 -0.07 -9.28 -6.59
N GLU A 76 -0.40 -8.10 -7.13
CA GLU A 76 -1.79 -7.59 -7.20
C GLU A 76 -2.69 -8.52 -8.02
N ARG A 77 -2.13 -9.24 -9.00
CA ARG A 77 -2.85 -10.29 -9.74
C ARG A 77 -3.29 -11.40 -8.81
N ARG A 78 -2.39 -11.91 -7.96
CA ARG A 78 -2.73 -12.93 -6.97
C ARG A 78 -3.73 -12.41 -5.94
N LEU A 79 -3.66 -11.13 -5.58
CA LEU A 79 -4.64 -10.52 -4.70
C LEU A 79 -6.05 -10.52 -5.32
N CYS A 80 -6.15 -10.26 -6.63
CA CYS A 80 -7.40 -10.31 -7.38
C CYS A 80 -7.89 -11.74 -7.69
N GLU A 81 -7.00 -12.75 -7.62
CA GLU A 81 -7.34 -14.18 -7.72
C GLU A 81 -7.71 -14.82 -6.36
N GLY A 82 -7.22 -14.24 -5.26
CA GLY A 82 -7.55 -14.60 -3.87
C GLY A 82 -9.01 -14.42 -3.36
N PRO A 83 -9.97 -13.78 -4.06
CA PRO A 83 -11.36 -13.63 -3.59
C PRO A 83 -12.17 -14.93 -3.45
N LEU A 84 -11.58 -16.10 -3.76
CA LEU A 84 -12.12 -17.39 -3.34
C LEU A 84 -12.19 -17.51 -1.80
N ASN A 85 -11.41 -16.72 -1.08
CA ASN A 85 -11.46 -16.67 0.38
C ASN A 85 -12.63 -15.77 0.85
N LEU A 86 -13.62 -16.39 1.51
CA LEU A 86 -14.79 -15.70 2.07
C LEU A 86 -14.40 -14.57 3.04
N ALA A 87 -13.33 -14.73 3.82
CA ALA A 87 -12.88 -13.72 4.77
C ALA A 87 -12.38 -12.45 4.06
N TYR A 88 -11.78 -12.59 2.87
CA TYR A 88 -11.30 -11.45 2.10
C TYR A 88 -12.47 -10.65 1.54
N ARG A 89 -13.48 -11.36 0.99
CA ARG A 89 -14.70 -10.72 0.47
C ARG A 89 -15.44 -9.96 1.57
N TRP A 90 -15.63 -10.60 2.72
CA TRP A 90 -16.24 -9.97 3.90
C TRP A 90 -15.51 -8.70 4.33
N PHE A 91 -14.19 -8.77 4.50
CA PHE A 91 -13.40 -7.63 4.92
C PHE A 91 -13.44 -6.47 3.90
N CYS A 92 -13.52 -6.82 2.62
CA CYS A 92 -13.64 -5.89 1.50
C CYS A 92 -15.07 -5.38 1.26
N ARG A 93 -16.05 -5.79 2.06
CA ARG A 93 -17.48 -5.46 1.88
C ARG A 93 -18.03 -5.89 0.52
N LEU A 94 -17.51 -6.98 -0.04
CA LEU A 94 -17.98 -7.60 -1.28
C LEU A 94 -18.94 -8.76 -0.97
N SER A 95 -20.09 -8.77 -1.63
CA SER A 95 -21.03 -9.89 -1.68
C SER A 95 -20.44 -11.07 -2.45
N LEU A 96 -21.06 -12.25 -2.43
CA LEU A 96 -20.58 -13.39 -3.23
C LEU A 96 -20.62 -13.14 -4.74
N GLU A 97 -21.61 -12.37 -5.19
CA GLU A 97 -21.89 -12.12 -6.61
C GLU A 97 -21.08 -10.94 -7.18
N ASP A 98 -20.53 -10.08 -6.33
CA ASP A 98 -19.84 -8.87 -6.75
C ASP A 98 -18.57 -9.19 -7.56
N GLU A 99 -18.33 -8.43 -8.64
CA GLU A 99 -17.10 -8.59 -9.42
C GLU A 99 -15.90 -8.03 -8.66
N VAL A 100 -14.80 -8.76 -8.68
CA VAL A 100 -13.56 -8.29 -8.05
C VAL A 100 -12.83 -7.35 -9.00
N PRO A 101 -12.37 -6.19 -8.52
CA PRO A 101 -11.54 -5.27 -9.28
C PRO A 101 -10.39 -5.94 -10.02
N ASN A 102 -10.18 -5.56 -11.29
CA ASN A 102 -9.02 -6.01 -12.04
C ASN A 102 -7.73 -5.39 -11.49
N HIS A 103 -6.65 -6.18 -11.39
CA HIS A 103 -5.33 -5.76 -10.93
C HIS A 103 -4.80 -4.49 -11.62
N SER A 104 -5.09 -4.28 -12.90
CA SER A 104 -4.68 -3.06 -13.63
C SER A 104 -5.22 -1.77 -13.03
N THR A 105 -6.35 -1.83 -12.32
CA THR A 105 -6.96 -0.67 -11.65
C THR A 105 -6.12 -0.20 -10.46
N PHE A 106 -5.48 -1.13 -9.75
CA PHE A 106 -4.58 -0.81 -8.64
C PHE A 106 -3.38 -0.02 -9.12
N SER A 107 -2.69 -0.53 -10.13
CA SER A 107 -1.54 0.15 -10.72
C SER A 107 -1.90 1.54 -11.26
N LYS A 108 -3.04 1.69 -11.96
CA LYS A 108 -3.48 3.00 -12.49
C LYS A 108 -3.79 4.01 -11.38
N ASN A 109 -4.52 3.62 -10.34
CA ASN A 109 -4.84 4.53 -9.24
C ASN A 109 -3.63 4.86 -8.38
N ARG A 110 -2.69 3.91 -8.19
CA ARG A 110 -1.44 4.13 -7.45
C ARG A 110 -0.56 5.19 -8.12
N HIS A 111 -0.39 5.12 -9.44
CA HIS A 111 0.48 6.05 -10.17
C HIS A 111 -0.19 7.37 -10.53
N GLY A 112 -1.53 7.44 -10.54
CA GLY A 112 -2.30 8.67 -10.71
C GLY A 112 -2.85 9.17 -9.38
N ARG A 113 -4.17 9.08 -9.21
CA ARG A 113 -4.95 9.69 -8.11
C ARG A 113 -4.36 9.56 -6.72
N PHE A 114 -3.87 8.38 -6.33
CA PHE A 114 -3.37 8.15 -4.97
C PHE A 114 -2.02 8.83 -4.72
N ARG A 115 -1.21 8.97 -5.77
CA ARG A 115 0.03 9.74 -5.72
C ARG A 115 -0.26 11.23 -5.72
N ASP A 116 -1.15 11.68 -6.60
CA ASP A 116 -1.49 13.10 -6.74
C ASP A 116 -2.16 13.66 -5.48
N SER A 117 -2.88 12.82 -4.74
CA SER A 117 -3.54 13.15 -3.47
C SER A 117 -2.71 12.86 -2.23
N ASP A 118 -1.48 12.35 -2.34
CA ASP A 118 -0.69 11.87 -1.19
C ASP A 118 -1.48 10.93 -0.26
N LEU A 119 -2.38 10.12 -0.82
CA LEU A 119 -3.37 9.36 -0.07
C LEU A 119 -2.77 8.48 1.03
N PHE A 120 -1.68 7.77 0.72
CA PHE A 120 -1.05 6.87 1.68
C PHE A 120 -0.41 7.61 2.85
N ARG A 121 0.08 8.84 2.62
CA ARG A 121 0.61 9.69 3.69
C ARG A 121 -0.51 10.15 4.61
N TRP A 122 -1.60 10.63 4.03
CA TRP A 122 -2.78 11.02 4.78
C TRP A 122 -3.34 9.86 5.61
N LEU A 123 -3.51 8.68 5.00
CA LEU A 123 -3.99 7.48 5.68
C LEU A 123 -3.06 7.06 6.82
N PHE A 124 -1.74 7.09 6.60
CA PHE A 124 -0.76 6.78 7.64
C PHE A 124 -0.86 7.74 8.83
N ASN A 125 -0.98 9.05 8.55
CA ASN A 125 -1.12 10.05 9.60
C ASN A 125 -2.41 9.87 10.38
N GLU A 126 -3.51 9.50 9.73
CA GLU A 126 -4.80 9.26 10.40
C GLU A 126 -4.74 8.01 11.31
N VAL A 127 -4.11 6.93 10.86
CA VAL A 127 -3.85 5.76 11.71
C VAL A 127 -2.96 6.13 12.90
N LEU A 128 -1.89 6.89 12.66
CA LEU A 128 -0.98 7.31 13.72
C LEU A 128 -1.69 8.19 14.75
N ARG A 129 -2.52 9.14 14.30
CA ARG A 129 -3.34 10.00 15.17
C ARG A 129 -4.22 9.16 16.10
N ARG A 130 -4.91 8.16 15.56
CA ARG A 130 -5.73 7.23 16.36
C ARG A 130 -4.91 6.40 17.34
N CYS A 131 -3.71 5.98 16.96
CA CYS A 131 -2.79 5.31 17.88
C CYS A 131 -2.35 6.23 19.03
N MET A 132 -2.16 7.53 18.78
CA MET A 132 -1.90 8.51 19.84
C MET A 132 -3.14 8.68 20.74
N ASP A 133 -4.33 8.83 20.16
CA ASP A 133 -5.59 8.97 20.90
C ASP A 133 -5.88 7.74 21.78
N ALA A 134 -5.52 6.54 21.31
CA ALA A 134 -5.62 5.28 22.06
C ALA A 134 -4.50 5.11 23.11
N GLY A 135 -3.56 6.05 23.22
CA GLY A 135 -2.44 5.98 24.16
C GLY A 135 -1.37 4.94 23.83
N LEU A 136 -1.36 4.41 22.59
CA LEU A 136 -0.36 3.45 22.11
C LEU A 136 0.98 4.13 21.80
N VAL A 137 0.95 5.43 21.48
CA VAL A 137 2.14 6.23 21.17
C VAL A 137 2.25 7.35 22.21
N LYS A 138 3.26 7.25 23.08
CA LYS A 138 3.48 8.21 24.18
C LYS A 138 4.45 9.34 23.84
N GLY A 139 5.16 9.25 22.72
CA GLY A 139 6.17 10.25 22.31
C GLY A 139 7.40 10.31 23.21
N GLU A 140 7.57 9.34 24.13
CA GLU A 140 8.63 9.33 25.14
C GLU A 140 9.99 8.84 24.61
N GLY A 141 10.01 8.15 23.45
CA GLY A 141 11.22 7.60 22.84
C GLY A 141 11.39 8.07 21.40
N PHE A 142 12.57 8.63 21.09
CA PHE A 142 12.98 8.97 19.73
C PHE A 142 14.01 7.95 19.25
N ALA A 143 13.66 7.19 18.21
CA ALA A 143 14.56 6.24 17.56
C ALA A 143 14.86 6.75 16.15
N VAL A 144 16.14 6.89 15.82
CA VAL A 144 16.61 7.21 14.47
C VAL A 144 17.34 5.99 13.96
N ASP A 145 16.82 5.37 12.90
CA ASP A 145 17.53 4.34 12.16
C ASP A 145 18.17 4.98 10.91
N ALA A 146 19.42 4.64 10.64
CA ALA A 146 20.17 5.16 9.50
C ALA A 146 20.83 4.01 8.76
N SER A 147 20.56 3.90 7.45
CA SER A 147 21.22 2.93 6.58
C SER A 147 22.50 3.51 6.00
N ILE A 148 23.62 2.82 6.18
CA ILE A 148 24.90 3.21 5.60
C ILE A 148 24.89 2.86 4.11
N ILE A 149 24.77 3.87 3.25
CA ILE A 149 24.90 3.70 1.80
C ILE A 149 26.39 3.83 1.43
N LYS A 150 26.92 2.83 0.71
CA LYS A 150 28.28 2.88 0.18
C LYS A 150 28.39 4.02 -0.83
N ALA A 151 29.18 5.04 -0.52
CA ALA A 151 29.45 6.15 -1.43
C ALA A 151 30.29 5.67 -2.64
N ASP A 152 29.96 6.16 -3.84
CA ASP A 152 30.85 6.06 -5.01
C ASP A 152 31.90 7.17 -4.91
N ALA A 153 33.06 6.84 -4.33
CA ALA A 153 34.18 7.76 -4.10
C ALA A 153 35.37 7.49 -5.04
N SER A 154 35.11 7.10 -6.29
CA SER A 154 36.17 6.91 -7.28
C SER A 154 36.88 8.24 -7.59
N ARG A 155 38.20 8.31 -7.33
CA ARG A 155 39.05 9.47 -7.67
C ARG A 155 39.02 9.85 -9.16
N GLN A 156 38.71 8.90 -10.04
CA GLN A 156 38.60 9.14 -11.48
C GLN A 156 37.31 9.88 -11.87
N ARG A 157 36.33 9.99 -10.96
CA ARG A 157 35.06 10.71 -11.17
C ARG A 157 34.96 11.96 -10.28
N GLY A 158 36.08 12.40 -9.70
CA GLY A 158 36.14 13.63 -8.91
C GLY A 158 36.03 14.87 -9.80
N VAL A 159 35.23 15.85 -9.36
CA VAL A 159 35.13 17.17 -9.99
C VAL A 159 35.95 18.17 -9.14
N PRO A 160 36.73 19.08 -9.74
CA PRO A 160 37.42 20.14 -9.00
C PRO A 160 36.43 20.99 -8.20
N GLY A 161 36.82 21.44 -7.01
CA GLY A 161 35.92 22.11 -6.05
C GLY A 161 35.31 23.43 -6.51
N ASP A 162 35.86 24.04 -7.56
CA ASP A 162 35.42 25.33 -8.09
C ASP A 162 34.40 25.22 -9.24
N GLU A 163 34.12 24.02 -9.74
CA GLU A 163 33.13 23.82 -10.80
C GLU A 163 31.75 23.46 -10.24
N PRO A 164 30.67 24.06 -10.75
CA PRO A 164 29.31 23.70 -10.34
C PRO A 164 29.04 22.23 -10.68
N VAL A 165 28.70 21.44 -9.67
CA VAL A 165 28.41 20.01 -9.83
C VAL A 165 27.25 19.83 -10.82
N ASN A 166 27.56 19.28 -12.00
CA ASN A 166 26.54 18.93 -12.98
C ASN A 166 25.71 17.74 -12.48
N ARG A 167 24.54 18.04 -11.90
CA ARG A 167 23.60 17.05 -11.34
C ARG A 167 23.10 16.01 -12.35
N SER A 168 23.27 16.23 -13.66
CA SER A 168 22.93 15.23 -14.69
C SER A 168 23.95 14.09 -14.82
N VAL A 169 25.20 14.30 -14.38
CA VAL A 169 26.30 13.33 -14.44
C VAL A 169 26.50 12.61 -13.11
N VAL A 170 25.98 13.19 -12.02
CA VAL A 170 25.89 12.50 -10.74
C VAL A 170 24.92 11.33 -10.93
N ARG A 171 25.48 10.14 -11.05
CA ARG A 171 24.73 8.89 -10.95
C ARG A 171 24.32 8.74 -9.47
N VAL A 172 23.38 9.56 -9.02
CA VAL A 172 22.71 9.34 -7.74
C VAL A 172 22.20 7.92 -7.81
N CYS A 173 22.44 7.15 -6.75
CA CYS A 173 21.90 5.80 -6.64
C CYS A 173 20.36 5.91 -6.52
N HIS A 174 19.69 6.21 -7.63
CA HIS A 174 18.24 6.39 -7.73
C HIS A 174 17.49 5.11 -7.41
N ARG A 175 18.18 3.98 -7.27
CA ARG A 175 17.57 2.71 -6.93
C ARG A 175 17.17 2.59 -5.45
N HIS A 176 17.68 3.42 -4.54
CA HIS A 176 17.37 3.28 -3.09
C HIS A 176 17.30 4.59 -2.29
N CYS A 177 17.54 5.76 -2.88
CA CYS A 177 17.66 7.00 -2.11
C CYS A 177 16.61 8.05 -2.53
N SER A 178 15.45 8.05 -1.86
CA SER A 178 14.46 9.13 -1.92
C SER A 178 14.49 9.98 -0.64
N ALA A 179 15.67 10.30 -0.13
CA ALA A 179 15.82 11.18 1.03
C ALA A 179 16.99 12.14 0.79
N THR A 180 16.75 13.24 0.07
CA THR A 180 17.68 14.37 0.10
C THR A 180 16.95 15.68 -0.11
N LYS A 181 16.38 16.21 0.98
CA LYS A 181 16.20 17.64 1.22
C LYS A 181 16.27 17.89 2.72
N ILE A 182 17.47 18.15 3.24
CA ILE A 182 17.60 18.80 4.55
C ILE A 182 18.83 19.70 4.50
N HIS A 183 18.58 21.00 4.40
CA HIS A 183 19.37 22.15 4.87
C HIS A 183 18.41 23.34 4.67
N GLU A 184 18.15 24.24 5.61
CA GLU A 184 18.89 24.66 6.79
C GLU A 184 17.93 25.61 7.55
N GLY A 185 17.75 25.45 8.87
CA GLY A 185 17.13 26.49 9.71
C GLY A 185 15.88 26.10 10.52
N LEU A 186 16.05 26.21 11.85
CA LEU A 186 15.08 26.67 12.85
C LEU A 186 13.94 25.72 13.29
N VAL A 187 14.17 25.13 14.47
CA VAL A 187 13.27 25.10 15.64
C VAL A 187 11.86 25.63 15.36
N SER A 188 10.92 24.73 15.07
CA SER A 188 9.50 24.83 15.44
C SER A 188 8.84 23.48 15.22
N ARG A 189 7.86 23.19 16.07
CA ARG A 189 7.12 21.93 16.19
C ARG A 189 6.48 21.51 14.86
N GLU A 190 7.03 20.49 14.22
CA GLU A 190 6.32 19.63 13.29
C GLU A 190 7.18 18.37 13.14
N VAL A 191 6.62 17.21 13.53
CA VAL A 191 7.28 15.93 13.31
C VAL A 191 7.19 15.66 11.82
N ASP A 192 8.23 16.02 11.07
CA ASP A 192 8.31 15.74 9.64
C ASP A 192 8.53 14.23 9.43
N LEU A 193 7.42 13.48 9.48
CA LEU A 193 7.31 12.03 9.30
C LEU A 193 7.53 11.57 7.85
N SER A 194 7.99 12.46 6.96
CA SER A 194 8.30 12.16 5.55
C SER A 194 9.31 11.03 5.36
N HIS A 195 10.13 10.70 6.37
CA HIS A 195 11.14 9.64 6.30
C HIS A 195 10.62 8.23 6.61
N ALA A 196 9.43 8.08 7.20
CA ALA A 196 8.83 6.76 7.43
C ALA A 196 8.17 6.16 6.15
N GLN A 197 8.02 6.97 5.10
CA GLN A 197 7.30 6.57 3.88
C GLN A 197 8.03 5.55 3.00
N LEU A 198 9.36 5.42 3.09
CA LEU A 198 10.09 4.56 2.14
C LEU A 198 9.85 3.04 2.32
N LEU A 199 9.35 2.59 3.48
CA LEU A 199 9.02 1.17 3.69
C LEU A 199 7.55 0.82 3.42
N LEU A 200 6.65 1.81 3.37
CA LEU A 200 5.22 1.60 3.09
C LEU A 200 4.84 1.90 1.63
N VAL A 201 5.68 2.62 0.88
CA VAL A 201 5.34 3.07 -0.47
C VAL A 201 5.86 2.14 -1.57
N ASP A 202 6.89 1.29 -1.34
CA ASP A 202 7.32 0.32 -2.37
C ASP A 202 7.99 -0.99 -1.87
N PRO A 203 7.20 -2.02 -1.49
CA PRO A 203 7.67 -3.41 -1.46
C PRO A 203 7.50 -4.15 -2.80
N PHE A 204 7.03 -3.47 -3.85
CA PHE A 204 6.64 -4.07 -5.14
C PHE A 204 7.54 -3.71 -6.33
N ALA A 205 8.42 -2.72 -6.18
CA ALA A 205 9.31 -2.26 -7.25
C ALA A 205 10.42 -3.26 -7.65
N VAL A 206 10.44 -4.49 -7.11
CA VAL A 206 11.50 -5.48 -7.39
C VAL A 206 11.21 -6.35 -8.63
N CYS A 207 10.00 -6.33 -9.20
CA CYS A 207 9.66 -7.25 -10.28
C CYS A 207 9.51 -6.54 -11.64
N GLY A 208 10.62 -6.40 -12.38
CA GLY A 208 10.52 -5.96 -13.78
C GLY A 208 11.83 -5.60 -14.49
N SER A 209 12.71 -6.56 -14.76
CA SER A 209 13.51 -6.55 -16.00
C SER A 209 14.17 -7.92 -16.25
N SER A 210 13.37 -8.93 -16.57
CA SER A 210 13.82 -10.00 -17.46
C SER A 210 13.58 -9.53 -18.90
N ALA A 211 14.61 -8.99 -19.53
CA ALA A 211 14.61 -8.74 -20.97
C ALA A 211 16.03 -8.97 -21.51
N HIS A 212 16.14 -10.07 -22.24
CA HIS A 212 17.10 -10.37 -23.30
C HIS A 212 17.88 -9.17 -23.86
N THR A 213 19.21 -9.35 -23.93
CA THR A 213 20.00 -9.09 -25.14
C THR A 213 21.30 -9.92 -25.06
N ASP A 214 21.21 -11.15 -25.55
CA ASP A 214 22.32 -11.74 -26.29
C ASP A 214 22.35 -11.12 -27.70
N LEU A 215 23.53 -11.09 -28.32
CA LEU A 215 23.89 -10.72 -29.70
C LEU A 215 24.38 -9.27 -29.90
N CYS A 216 25.71 -9.07 -29.92
CA CYS A 216 26.51 -8.74 -31.12
C CYS A 216 27.88 -8.10 -30.81
N GLY A 217 28.93 -8.64 -31.45
CA GLY A 217 30.23 -8.00 -31.76
C GLY A 217 31.29 -8.11 -30.66
N GLY A 218 32.51 -8.59 -30.91
CA GLY A 218 33.33 -8.41 -32.11
C GLY A 218 34.42 -7.39 -31.80
#